data_AF-A0ABD0PW05-F1
#
_entry.id   AF-A0ABD0PW05-F1
#
_cell.length_a   1.000
_cell.length_b   1.000
_cell.length_c   1.000
_cell.angle_alpha   90.00
_cell.angle_beta   90.00
_cell.angle_gamma   90.00
#
_symmetry.space_group_name_H-M   'P 1'
#
loop_
_entity.id
_entity.type
_entity.pdbx_description
1 polymer ?
#
loop_
_entity_poly.entity_id
_entity_poly.type
_entity_poly.pdbx_seq_one_letter_code
_entity_poly.pdbx_strand_id
1 'polypeptide(L)'
;VENDRGELANGNCCDGARSAQDGLCDRDECDTYLRVCLKEYQVEVTTSGFCTVIGGNTFQLKGFNGNPNKANDLGTVIIPFQFAWP
;
A
#
# COMPACT_ATOMS: atom_id res chain seq x y z
N VAL A 1 8.04 -4.22 0.46
CA VAL A 1 7.66 -3.11 1.35
C VAL A 1 8.47 -3.30 2.62
N GLU A 2 9.10 -2.25 3.11
CA GLU A 2 9.97 -2.29 4.28
C GLU A 2 9.48 -1.21 5.25
N ASN A 3 9.09 -1.62 6.46
CA ASN A 3 8.64 -0.76 7.54
C ASN A 3 9.15 -1.32 8.87
N ASP A 4 10.46 -1.29 9.06
CA ASP A 4 11.13 -1.86 10.23
C ASP A 4 10.68 -1.25 11.57
N ARG A 5 10.03 -0.07 11.51
CA ARG A 5 9.53 0.63 12.69
C ARG A 5 8.09 0.31 13.02
N GLY A 6 7.34 -0.38 12.16
CA GLY A 6 5.92 -0.68 12.40
C GLY A 6 5.05 0.58 12.55
N GLU A 7 5.42 1.69 11.92
CA GLU A 7 4.75 2.99 12.08
C GLU A 7 3.75 3.28 10.94
N LEU A 8 2.66 3.95 11.28
CA LEU A 8 1.68 4.53 10.38
C LEU A 8 2.12 5.93 9.93
N ALA A 9 1.54 6.43 8.84
CA ALA A 9 1.87 7.75 8.29
C ALA A 9 1.60 8.94 9.26
N ASN A 10 0.73 8.74 10.26
CA ASN A 10 0.46 9.72 11.31
C ASN A 10 1.42 9.62 12.51
N GLY A 11 2.40 8.71 12.48
CA GLY A 11 3.36 8.48 13.54
C GLY A 11 2.90 7.52 14.65
N ASN A 12 1.69 6.96 14.55
CA ASN A 12 1.23 5.93 15.50
C ASN A 12 1.80 4.56 15.12
N CYS A 13 1.78 3.62 16.05
CA CYS A 13 2.11 2.23 15.76
C CYS A 13 0.96 1.54 15.01
N CYS A 14 1.28 0.62 14.10
CA CYS A 14 0.28 -0.22 13.43
C CYS A 14 -0.51 -1.04 14.47
N ASP A 15 0.24 -1.63 15.41
CA ASP A 15 -0.29 -2.44 16.49
C ASP A 15 0.32 -2.02 17.83
N GLY A 16 -0.40 -2.33 18.91
CA GLY A 16 0.07 -2.10 20.27
C GLY A 16 0.33 -0.62 20.62
N ALA A 17 1.10 -0.41 21.68
CA ALA A 17 1.51 0.90 22.16
C ALA A 17 3.02 1.08 21.99
N ARG A 18 3.45 2.33 21.78
CA ARG A 18 4.87 2.69 21.70
C ARG A 18 5.54 2.39 23.05
N SER A 19 6.68 1.71 23.00
CA SER A 19 7.48 1.40 24.19
C SER A 19 7.97 2.68 24.86
N ALA A 20 7.76 2.78 26.17
CA ALA A 20 8.21 3.94 26.95
C ALA A 20 9.73 3.99 27.16
N GLN A 21 10.44 2.89 26.91
CA GLN A 21 11.89 2.77 27.16
C GLN A 21 12.74 3.27 25.99
N ASP A 22 12.39 2.87 24.77
CA ASP A 22 13.15 3.16 23.55
C ASP A 22 12.34 3.97 22.51
N GLY A 23 11.04 4.19 22.77
CA GLY A 23 10.19 4.96 21.87
C GLY A 23 9.86 4.23 20.57
N LEU A 24 10.14 2.93 20.47
CA LEU A 24 9.85 2.13 19.29
C LEU A 24 8.46 1.52 19.39
N CYS A 25 7.82 1.28 18.24
CA CYS A 25 6.63 0.44 18.21
C CYS A 25 7.01 -1.01 18.50
N ASP A 26 6.02 -1.78 18.96
CA ASP A 26 6.22 -3.22 19.10
C ASP A 26 6.68 -3.79 17.75
N ARG A 27 7.59 -4.75 17.79
CA ARG A 27 8.24 -5.30 16.59
C ARG A 27 7.33 -6.24 15.79
N ASP A 28 6.04 -6.28 16.11
CA ASP A 28 5.07 -7.00 15.31
C ASP A 28 4.87 -6.30 13.96
N GLU A 29 4.64 -7.09 12.93
CA GLU A 29 4.61 -6.60 11.55
C GLU A 29 3.21 -6.06 11.21
N CYS A 30 3.15 -4.85 10.62
CA CYS A 30 1.88 -4.30 10.13
C CYS A 30 1.24 -5.23 9.09
N ASP A 31 -0.08 -5.48 9.23
CA ASP A 31 -0.92 -6.14 8.21
C ASP A 31 -1.03 -5.28 6.93
N THR A 32 0.00 -5.32 6.10
CA THR A 32 0.19 -4.39 5.00
C THR A 32 -0.60 -4.80 3.75
N TYR A 33 -1.26 -3.82 3.13
CA TYR A 33 -1.96 -4.00 1.86
C TYR A 33 -1.84 -2.74 1.00
N LEU A 34 -2.06 -2.89 -0.32
CA LEU A 34 -1.91 -1.78 -1.27
C LEU A 34 -3.27 -1.37 -1.84
N ARG A 35 -3.45 -0.06 -2.03
CA ARG A 35 -4.53 0.52 -2.82
C ARG A 35 -3.91 1.25 -4.00
N VAL A 36 -4.45 1.01 -5.20
CA VAL A 36 -3.97 1.64 -6.44
C VAL A 36 -5.07 2.53 -6.99
N CYS A 37 -4.68 3.72 -7.45
CA CYS A 37 -5.56 4.69 -8.10
C CYS A 37 -4.90 5.13 -9.41
N LEU A 38 -5.61 4.95 -10.53
CA LEU A 38 -5.20 5.45 -11.84
C LEU A 38 -6.14 6.58 -12.26
N LYS A 39 -5.57 7.70 -12.71
CA LYS A 39 -6.31 8.87 -13.21
C LYS A 39 -5.57 9.51 -14.38
N GLU A 40 -6.25 10.42 -15.07
CA GLU A 40 -5.66 11.23 -16.15
C GLU A 40 -4.49 12.10 -15.68
N TYR A 41 -3.59 12.41 -16.61
CA TYR A 41 -2.51 13.36 -16.34
C TYR A 41 -3.08 14.76 -16.10
N GLN A 42 -2.56 15.43 -15.07
CA GLN A 42 -2.89 16.80 -14.73
C GLN A 42 -1.61 17.61 -14.60
N VAL A 43 -1.59 18.84 -15.13
CA VAL A 43 -0.43 19.75 -15.01
C VAL A 43 -0.17 20.12 -13.55
N GLU A 44 -1.24 20.34 -12.79
CA GLU A 44 -1.20 20.51 -11.34
C GLU A 44 -1.79 19.28 -10.66
N VAL A 45 -1.00 18.60 -9.83
CA VAL A 45 -1.39 17.32 -9.23
C VAL A 45 -2.25 17.53 -7.99
N THR A 46 -3.46 16.96 -7.99
CA THR A 46 -4.30 16.85 -6.79
C THR A 46 -4.12 15.50 -6.09
N THR A 47 -4.04 15.52 -4.75
CA THR A 47 -4.04 14.28 -3.93
C THR A 47 -5.44 13.73 -3.67
N SER A 48 -6.47 14.52 -4.00
CA SER A 48 -7.88 14.17 -3.94
C SER A 48 -8.51 14.16 -5.34
N GLY A 49 -9.70 13.58 -5.45
CA GLY A 49 -10.47 13.52 -6.70
C GLY A 49 -10.96 12.11 -7.01
N PHE A 50 -11.75 11.99 -8.07
CA PHE A 50 -12.21 10.69 -8.53
C PHE A 50 -11.03 9.92 -9.11
N CYS A 51 -10.68 8.81 -8.45
CA CYS A 51 -9.95 7.74 -9.12
C CYS A 51 -10.89 7.15 -10.16
N THR A 52 -10.46 7.06 -11.41
CA THR A 52 -11.20 6.32 -12.43
C THR A 52 -11.04 4.85 -12.09
N VAL A 53 -11.82 4.38 -11.12
CA VAL A 53 -11.84 2.99 -10.68
C VAL A 53 -12.60 2.21 -11.75
N ILE A 54 -11.95 1.88 -12.84
CA ILE A 54 -12.41 0.81 -13.72
C ILE A 54 -11.90 -0.49 -13.09
N GLY A 55 -12.63 -0.98 -12.08
CA GLY A 55 -12.32 -2.21 -11.36
C GLY A 55 -11.67 -1.97 -9.99
N GLY A 56 -12.50 -1.72 -8.98
CA GLY A 56 -12.05 -1.60 -7.61
C GLY A 56 -11.78 -2.99 -7.05
N ASN A 57 -10.50 -3.32 -6.86
CA ASN A 57 -10.10 -4.54 -6.20
C ASN A 57 -9.23 -4.19 -4.98
N THR A 58 -9.57 -4.74 -3.81
CA THR A 58 -8.73 -4.66 -2.60
C THR A 58 -7.99 -5.99 -2.46
N PHE A 59 -6.67 -5.97 -2.33
CA PHE A 59 -5.87 -7.19 -2.13
C PHE A 59 -4.98 -7.05 -0.90
N GLN A 60 -4.92 -8.11 -0.09
CA GLN A 60 -4.03 -8.20 1.07
C GLN A 60 -2.74 -8.92 0.67
N LEU A 61 -1.58 -8.31 0.96
CA LEU A 61 -0.28 -8.94 0.74
C LEU A 61 0.08 -9.80 1.95
N LYS A 62 -0.50 -11.01 2.06
CA LYS A 62 -0.08 -11.95 3.12
C LYS A 62 1.19 -12.69 2.71
N GLY A 63 2.22 -12.66 3.56
CA GLY A 63 3.39 -13.55 3.47
C GLY A 63 4.48 -13.13 2.50
N PHE A 64 4.61 -11.84 2.21
CA PHE A 64 5.73 -11.32 1.41
C PHE A 64 6.97 -11.13 2.30
N ASN A 65 7.59 -12.23 2.74
CA ASN A 65 8.85 -12.23 3.51
C ASN A 65 10.06 -11.87 2.61
N GLY A 66 9.94 -10.82 1.79
CA GLY A 66 11.02 -10.34 0.90
C GLY A 66 11.42 -11.28 -0.24
N ASN A 67 10.66 -12.35 -0.55
CA ASN A 67 11.01 -13.28 -1.63
C ASN A 67 10.33 -12.91 -2.96
N PRO A 68 11.04 -12.29 -3.92
CA PRO A 68 10.47 -11.86 -5.20
C PRO A 68 10.00 -13.03 -6.08
N ASN A 69 10.47 -14.25 -5.84
CA ASN A 69 10.03 -15.42 -6.62
C ASN A 69 8.63 -15.93 -6.25
N LYS A 70 8.06 -15.51 -5.11
CA LYS A 70 6.65 -15.77 -4.73
C LYS A 70 5.70 -14.64 -5.15
N ALA A 71 6.23 -13.59 -5.78
CA ALA A 71 5.48 -12.37 -6.07
C ALA A 71 4.52 -12.48 -7.25
N ASN A 72 4.64 -13.52 -8.08
CA ASN A 72 4.03 -13.53 -9.41
C ASN A 72 2.50 -13.36 -9.40
N ASP A 73 1.80 -13.85 -8.36
CA ASP A 73 0.34 -13.74 -8.26
C ASP A 73 -0.18 -12.91 -7.07
N LEU A 74 0.62 -12.68 -6.02
CA LEU A 74 0.13 -12.02 -4.81
C LEU A 74 0.26 -10.48 -4.83
N GLY A 75 1.10 -9.92 -5.72
CA GLY A 75 1.39 -8.47 -5.77
C GLY A 75 0.99 -7.74 -7.05
N THR A 76 0.38 -8.44 -8.01
CA THR A 76 0.08 -7.89 -9.34
C THR A 76 -1.30 -7.24 -9.37
N VAL A 77 -1.38 -5.97 -9.77
CA VAL A 77 -2.65 -5.26 -9.99
C VAL A 77 -2.87 -5.08 -11.49
N ILE A 78 -3.94 -5.68 -12.02
CA ILE A 78 -4.33 -5.57 -13.43
C ILE A 78 -5.49 -4.59 -13.54
N ILE A 79 -5.29 -3.50 -14.30
CA ILE A 79 -6.30 -2.48 -14.58
C ILE A 79 -6.61 -2.49 -16.08
N PRO A 80 -7.64 -3.20 -16.54
CA PRO A 80 -8.01 -3.24 -17.94
C PRO A 80 -8.65 -1.91 -18.38
N PHE A 81 -8.42 -1.52 -19.63
CA PHE A 81 -9.05 -0.33 -20.23
C PHE A 81 -9.46 -0.58 -21.68
N GLN A 82 -10.46 0.18 -22.14
CA GLN A 82 -11.02 0.08 -23.51
C GLN A 82 -10.87 1.38 -24.32
N PHE A 83 -10.24 2.40 -23.74
CA PHE A 83 -9.92 3.66 -24.40
C PHE A 83 -8.52 3.61 -25.04
N ALA A 84 -8.19 4.57 -25.90
CA ALA A 84 -6.82 4.71 -26.41
C ALA A 84 -5.90 5.17 -25.27
N TRP A 85 -4.78 4.48 -25.08
CA TRP A 85 -3.79 4.88 -24.08
C TRP A 85 -3.19 6.25 -24.50
N PRO A 86 -3.33 7.29 -23.66
CA PRO A 86 -2.88 8.64 -23.99
C PRO A 86 -1.36 8.79 -23.92
#